data_AF-A0A380GYS0-F1
#
_entry.id   AF-A0A380GYS0-F1
#
_cell.length_a   1.000
_cell.length_b   1.000
_cell.length_c   1.000
_cell.angle_alpha   90.00
_cell.angle_beta   90.00
_cell.angle_gamma   90.00
#
_symmetry.space_group_name_H-M   'P 1'
#
loop_
_entity.id
_entity.type
_entity.pdbx_description
1 polymer ?
#
loop_
_entity_poly.entity_id
_entity_poly.type
_entity_poly.pdbx_seq_one_letter_code
_entity_poly.pdbx_strand_id
1 'polypeptide(L)'
;MQFKEGLSKAFYIACGVVVFVFMGYEHVVFNAGLYAGMIFFNDDALSRLGVLKNVIFAFFSNFIGGGIFIGLVYAYLNGKRNSIQF
;
A
#
# COMPACT_ATOMS: atom_id res chain seq x y z
N MET A 1 10.75 9.52 6.05
CA MET A 1 11.62 8.34 6.29
C MET A 1 12.63 8.71 7.36
N GLN A 2 12.51 8.13 8.56
CA GLN A 2 13.28 8.58 9.73
C GLN A 2 14.68 7.98 9.85
N PHE A 3 14.95 6.84 9.20
CA PHE A 3 16.29 6.26 9.14
C PHE A 3 17.15 6.96 8.09
N LYS A 4 18.44 7.18 8.36
CA LYS A 4 19.40 7.71 7.38
C LYS A 4 20.02 6.61 6.52
N GLU A 5 20.39 5.50 7.16
CA GLU A 5 20.97 4.30 6.57
C GLU A 5 20.01 3.58 5.62
N GLY A 6 20.49 3.18 4.44
CA GLY A 6 19.70 2.44 3.44
C GLY A 6 19.34 1.03 3.89
N LEU A 7 20.28 0.34 4.54
CA LEU A 7 20.07 -1.02 5.05
C LEU A 7 18.96 -1.05 6.11
N SER A 8 18.97 -0.10 7.06
CA SER A 8 17.94 -0.02 8.09
C SER A 8 16.57 0.27 7.50
N LYS A 9 16.45 1.17 6.51
CA LYS A 9 15.16 1.42 5.82
C LYS A 9 14.62 0.14 5.18
N ALA A 10 15.46 -0.56 4.41
CA ALA A 10 15.05 -1.78 3.72
C ALA A 10 14.58 -2.85 4.70
N PHE A 11 15.30 -3.04 5.81
CA PHE A 11 14.94 -4.00 6.86
C PHE A 11 13.57 -3.69 7.47
N TYR A 12 13.31 -2.45 7.88
CA TYR A 12 12.03 -2.08 8.49
C TYR A 12 10.86 -2.13 7.50
N ILE A 13 11.07 -1.74 6.24
CA ILE A 13 10.06 -1.90 5.19
C ILE A 13 9.75 -3.39 4.98
N ALA A 14 10.78 -4.24 4.91
CA ALA A 14 10.62 -5.68 4.75
C ALA A 14 9.81 -6.29 5.89
N CYS A 15 10.11 -5.95 7.16
CA CYS A 15 9.31 -6.41 8.30
C CYS A 15 7.83 -6.01 8.18
N GLY A 16 7.55 -4.75 7.79
CA GLY A 16 6.18 -4.28 7.60
C GLY A 16 5.45 -5.03 6.49
N VAL A 17 6.11 -5.25 5.35
CA VAL A 17 5.54 -6.01 4.22
C VAL A 17 5.30 -7.47 4.61
N VAL A 18 6.21 -8.11 5.34
CA VAL A 18 6.05 -9.48 5.84
C VAL A 18 4.78 -9.61 6.68
N VAL A 19 4.60 -8.75 7.68
CA VAL A 19 3.38 -8.75 8.52
C VAL A 19 2.13 -8.53 7.67
N PHE A 20 2.19 -7.57 6.73
CA PHE A 20 1.06 -7.25 5.86
C PHE A 20 0.62 -8.46 5.01
N VAL A 21 1.58 -9.18 4.43
CA VAL A 21 1.33 -10.38 3.61
C VAL A 21 0.83 -11.54 4.48
N PHE A 22 1.41 -11.78 5.64
CA PHE A 22 0.98 -12.87 6.55
C PHE A 22 -0.44 -12.66 7.08
N MET A 23 -0.86 -11.41 7.28
CA MET A 23 -2.25 -11.10 7.67
C MET A 23 -3.23 -11.21 6.50
N GLY A 24 -2.76 -11.44 5.27
CA GLY A 24 -3.61 -11.59 4.09
C GLY A 24 -4.24 -10.26 3.63
N TYR A 25 -3.60 -9.12 3.91
CA TYR A 25 -4.11 -7.85 3.43
C TYR A 25 -3.89 -7.67 1.93
N GLU A 26 -4.82 -6.98 1.29
CA GLU A 26 -4.83 -6.75 -0.15
C GLU A 26 -4.04 -5.48 -0.50
N HIS A 27 -3.04 -5.58 -1.38
CA HIS A 27 -2.27 -4.44 -1.85
C HIS A 27 -2.53 -4.21 -3.35
N VAL A 28 -3.12 -3.06 -3.68
CA VAL A 28 -3.61 -2.78 -5.05
C VAL A 28 -2.53 -2.93 -6.12
N VAL A 29 -1.30 -2.46 -5.86
CA VAL A 29 -0.18 -2.54 -6.83
C VAL A 29 0.33 -3.96 -6.98
N PHE A 30 0.32 -4.75 -5.89
CA PHE A 30 0.81 -6.12 -5.92
C PHE A 30 -0.18 -7.00 -6.70
N ASN A 31 -1.47 -6.85 -6.42
CA ASN A 31 -2.53 -7.57 -7.11
C ASN A 31 -2.56 -7.24 -8.60
N ALA A 32 -2.38 -5.96 -8.98
CA ALA A 32 -2.27 -5.57 -10.38
C ALA A 32 -1.10 -6.28 -11.09
N GLY A 33 0.05 -6.41 -10.42
CA GLY A 33 1.19 -7.18 -10.92
C GLY A 33 0.90 -8.67 -11.06
N LEU A 34 0.23 -9.28 -10.07
CA LEU A 34 -0.20 -10.68 -10.13
C LEU A 34 -1.18 -10.94 -11.28
N TYR A 35 -2.18 -10.07 -11.46
CA TYR A 35 -3.15 -10.20 -12.55
C TYR A 35 -2.52 -9.95 -13.92
N ALA A 36 -1.59 -9.00 -14.03
CA ALA A 36 -0.80 -8.83 -15.24
C ALA A 36 -0.03 -10.11 -15.58
N GLY A 37 0.62 -10.74 -14.59
CA GLY A 37 1.28 -12.04 -14.77
C GLY A 37 0.31 -13.14 -15.22
N MET A 38 -0.86 -13.25 -14.58
CA MET A 38 -1.87 -14.24 -14.95
C MET A 38 -2.36 -14.06 -16.39
N ILE A 39 -2.56 -12.84 -16.87
CA ILE A 39 -2.96 -12.60 -18.28
C ILE A 39 -1.92 -13.16 -19.26
N PHE A 40 -0.62 -13.10 -18.94
CA PHE A 40 0.43 -13.63 -19.82
C PHE A 40 0.60 -15.15 -19.74
N PHE A 41 0.36 -15.76 -18.58
CA PHE A 41 0.63 -17.20 -18.37
C PHE A 41 -0.60 -18.10 -18.40
N ASN A 42 -1.80 -17.58 -18.09
CA ASN A 42 -3.04 -18.34 -18.03
C ASN A 42 -4.30 -17.44 -18.05
N ASP A 43 -4.66 -16.94 -19.24
CA ASP A 43 -5.82 -16.03 -19.41
C ASP A 43 -7.17 -16.72 -19.15
N ASP A 44 -7.30 -18.01 -19.47
CA ASP A 44 -8.56 -18.75 -19.34
C ASP A 44 -9.02 -18.91 -17.88
N ALA A 45 -8.08 -18.95 -16.92
CA ALA A 45 -8.40 -19.00 -15.50
C ALA A 45 -8.77 -17.62 -14.91
N LEU A 46 -8.63 -16.53 -15.67
CA LEU A 46 -8.78 -15.17 -15.18
C LEU A 46 -10.22 -14.67 -15.34
N SER A 47 -10.95 -14.59 -14.22
CA SER A 47 -12.25 -13.89 -14.22
C SER A 47 -12.03 -12.37 -14.27
N ARG A 48 -12.19 -11.76 -15.45
CA ARG A 48 -12.08 -10.30 -15.65
C ARG A 48 -12.97 -9.50 -14.69
N LEU A 49 -14.17 -10.00 -14.39
CA LEU A 49 -15.08 -9.35 -13.44
C LEU A 49 -14.58 -9.45 -11.99
N GLY A 50 -13.96 -10.58 -11.63
CA GLY A 50 -13.33 -10.77 -10.32
C GLY A 50 -12.12 -9.86 -10.12
N VAL A 51 -11.27 -9.74 -11.15
CA VAL A 51 -10.11 -8.83 -11.16
C VAL A 51 -10.57 -7.38 -10.96
N LEU A 52 -11.57 -6.92 -11.72
CA LEU A 52 -12.09 -5.56 -11.59
C LEU A 52 -12.62 -5.29 -10.18
N LYS A 53 -13.39 -6.24 -9.61
CA LYS A 53 -13.88 -6.13 -8.24
C LYS A 53 -12.73 -6.04 -7.23
N ASN A 54 -11.73 -6.92 -7.32
CA ASN A 54 -10.59 -6.91 -6.41
C ASN A 54 -9.82 -5.58 -6.50
N VAL A 55 -9.51 -5.13 -7.71
CA VAL A 55 -8.75 -3.88 -7.92
C VAL A 55 -9.50 -2.67 -7.36
N ILE A 56 -10.80 -2.54 -7.60
CA ILE A 56 -11.59 -1.42 -7.10
C ILE A 56 -11.65 -1.42 -5.57
N PHE A 57 -11.98 -2.57 -4.96
CA PHE A 57 -12.06 -2.67 -3.49
C PHE A 57 -10.68 -2.46 -2.83
N ALA A 58 -9.61 -3.04 -3.38
CA ALA A 58 -8.26 -2.85 -2.90
C ALA A 58 -7.80 -1.39 -3.06
N PHE A 59 -8.16 -0.72 -4.15
CA PHE A 59 -7.82 0.69 -4.36
C PHE A 59 -8.43 1.58 -3.27
N PHE A 60 -9.74 1.45 -3.01
CA PHE A 60 -10.40 2.25 -1.98
C PHE A 60 -9.86 1.95 -0.58
N SER A 61 -9.65 0.67 -0.24
CA SER A 61 -9.12 0.31 1.08
C SER A 61 -7.69 0.83 1.29
N ASN A 62 -6.84 0.74 0.27
CA ASN A 62 -5.45 1.22 0.33
C ASN A 62 -5.42 2.75 0.40
N PHE A 63 -6.28 3.45 -0.35
CA PHE A 63 -6.40 4.90 -0.30
C PHE A 63 -6.89 5.40 1.06
N ILE A 64 -7.91 4.75 1.63
CA ILE A 64 -8.44 5.12 2.95
C ILE A 64 -7.40 4.81 4.05
N GLY A 65 -6.78 3.64 4.03
CA GLY A 65 -5.79 3.24 5.04
C GLY A 65 -4.53 4.10 5.00
N GLY A 66 -3.91 4.27 3.84
CA GLY A 66 -2.68 5.04 3.71
C GLY A 66 -2.92 6.55 3.65
N GLY A 67 -3.83 6.99 2.78
CA GLY A 67 -4.07 8.39 2.50
C GLY A 67 -4.82 9.10 3.61
N ILE A 68 -5.94 8.53 4.07
CA ILE A 68 -6.77 9.17 5.11
C ILE A 68 -6.22 8.84 6.48
N PHE A 69 -6.11 7.57 6.86
CA PHE A 69 -5.80 7.20 8.24
C PHE A 69 -4.37 7.62 8.63
N ILE A 70 -3.36 7.13 7.91
CA ILE A 70 -1.96 7.49 8.20
C ILE A 70 -1.66 8.94 7.79
N GLY A 71 -2.14 9.39 6.63
CA GLY A 71 -1.89 10.74 6.14
C GLY A 71 -2.47 11.85 7.03
N LEU A 72 -3.71 11.72 7.51
CA LEU A 72 -4.30 12.71 8.43
C LEU A 72 -3.62 12.68 9.80
N VAL A 73 -3.28 11.50 10.34
CA VAL A 73 -2.54 11.42 11.60
C VAL A 73 -1.19 12.13 11.46
N TYR A 74 -0.48 11.92 10.35
CA TYR A 74 0.80 12.57 10.12
C TYR A 74 0.65 14.09 9.93
N ALA A 75 -0.41 14.53 9.24
CA ALA A 75 -0.74 15.95 9.07
C ALA A 75 -1.10 16.63 10.41
N TYR A 76 -1.86 15.96 11.26
CA TYR A 76 -2.21 16.46 12.59
C TYR A 76 -0.98 16.59 13.49
N LEU A 77 -0.13 15.54 13.53
CA LEU A 77 1.08 15.54 14.36
C LEU A 77 2.12 16.57 13.90
N ASN A 78 2.24 16.81 12.58
CA ASN A 78 3.18 17.79 12.04
C ASN A 78 2.57 19.19 11.83
N GLY A 79 1.26 19.36 12.00
CA GLY A 79 0.55 20.62 11.73
C GLY A 79 0.99 21.79 12.60
N LYS A 80 1.51 21.55 13.81
CA LYS A 80 2.07 22.61 14.68
C LYS A 80 3.46 23.09 14.28
N ARG A 81 4.15 22.37 13.39
CA ARG A 81 5.56 22.68 13.06
C ARG A 81 5.70 23.80 12.02
N ASN A 82 4.61 24.21 11.37
CA ASN A 82 4.59 25.23 10.33
C ASN A 82 3.70 26.44 10.67
N SER A 83 3.15 26.50 11.89
CA SER A 83 2.48 27.70 12.39
C SER A 83 3.48 28.51 13.22
N ILE A 84 3.82 29.70 12.71
CA ILE A 84 4.50 30.81 13.41
C ILE A 84 6.04 30.72 13.48
N GLN A 85 6.71 31.18 12.42
CA GLN A 85 7.93 31.99 12.57
C GLN A 85 7.59 33.41 12.13
N PHE A 86 7.38 34.29 13.10
CA PHE A 86 7.59 35.73 12.97
C PHE A 86 8.98 36.04 13.53
#